data_AF-A0A4U9VUZ3-F1
#
_entry.id   AF-A0A4U9VUZ3-F1
#
_cell.length_a   1.000
_cell.length_b   1.000
_cell.length_c   1.000
_cell.angle_alpha   90.00
_cell.angle_beta   90.00
_cell.angle_gamma   90.00
#
_symmetry.space_group_name_H-M   'P 1'
#
loop_
_entity.id
_entity.type
_entity.pdbx_description
1 polymer ?
#
loop_
_entity_poly.entity_id
_entity_poly.type
_entity_poly.pdbx_seq_one_letter_code
_entity_poly.pdbx_strand_id
1 'polypeptide(L)'
;MTNRGDRAGKEIVQLYLTAPRGDLAREVLALKAFAKVHLEAGESKTVTMTLEWQDFACFHPGMADWVVDPGEYQLHVARSSRDIALSTVVKLCATPYYLPLKADNSLQQLIATPPAFDRVVKLLVSKNGLPEALMREKLIAIAPDLFCGLFIALTEFLAIDITQQELEAALAEPATV
;
A
#
# COMPACT_ATOMS: atom_id res chain seq x y z
N MET A 1 26.54 12.11 17.16
CA MET A 1 27.62 12.38 16.19
C MET A 1 28.78 13.05 16.92
N THR A 2 30.02 12.71 16.58
CA THR A 2 31.23 13.21 17.27
C THR A 2 32.27 13.66 16.24
N ASN A 3 32.81 14.87 16.38
CA ASN A 3 33.95 15.33 15.59
C ASN A 3 35.23 14.78 16.23
N ARG A 4 35.93 13.90 15.51
CA ARG A 4 37.18 13.27 15.97
C ARG A 4 38.44 13.92 15.39
N GLY A 5 38.31 15.01 14.64
CA GLY A 5 39.44 15.76 14.10
C GLY A 5 39.87 16.91 14.99
N ASP A 6 41.00 17.52 14.64
CA ASP A 6 41.63 18.60 15.41
C ASP A 6 41.11 20.01 15.05
N ARG A 7 40.08 20.09 14.21
CA ARG A 7 39.52 21.35 13.71
C ARG A 7 38.01 21.36 13.82
N ALA A 8 37.44 22.54 14.04
CA ALA A 8 36.02 22.75 13.92
C ALA A 8 35.55 22.51 12.48
N GLY A 9 34.36 21.94 12.32
CA GLY A 9 33.82 21.58 11.01
C GLY A 9 32.30 21.45 11.01
N LYS A 10 31.73 21.36 9.80
CA LYS A 10 30.30 21.07 9.60
C LYS A 10 30.14 19.76 8.87
N GLU A 11 29.32 18.88 9.40
CA GLU A 11 28.99 17.58 8.81
C GLU A 11 27.50 17.55 8.45
N ILE A 12 27.16 16.86 7.35
CA ILE A 12 25.77 16.61 6.95
C ILE A 12 25.44 15.15 7.22
N VAL A 13 24.48 14.91 8.10
CA VAL A 13 23.92 13.58 8.35
C VAL A 13 22.67 13.42 7.51
N GLN A 14 22.54 12.28 6.84
CA GLN A 14 21.43 11.96 5.94
C GLN A 14 20.67 10.75 6.47
N LEU A 15 19.34 10.78 6.39
CA LEU A 15 18.45 9.68 6.72
C LEU A 15 17.76 9.19 5.46
N TYR A 16 18.03 7.94 5.10
CA TYR A 16 17.42 7.26 3.97
C TYR A 16 16.44 6.18 4.42
N LEU A 17 15.47 5.92 3.56
CA LEU A 17 14.46 4.87 3.69
C LEU A 17 14.58 3.90 2.52
N THR A 18 14.56 2.61 2.83
CA THR A 18 14.37 1.52 1.86
C THR A 18 13.05 0.85 2.17
N ALA A 19 12.14 0.85 1.20
CA ALA A 19 10.83 0.22 1.34
C ALA A 19 10.90 -1.30 1.16
N PRO A 20 9.93 -2.06 1.69
CA PRO A 20 9.80 -3.47 1.38
C PRO A 20 9.56 -3.67 -0.11
N ARG A 21 9.85 -4.86 -0.62
CA ARG A 21 9.51 -5.24 -1.99
C ARG A 21 7.98 -5.31 -2.11
N GLY A 22 7.42 -4.53 -3.03
CA GLY A 22 6.00 -4.53 -3.34
C GLY A 22 5.76 -4.51 -4.85
N ASP A 23 4.50 -4.29 -5.24
CA ASP A 23 4.07 -4.24 -6.64
C ASP A 23 4.51 -2.94 -7.33
N LEU A 24 4.66 -1.86 -6.56
CA LEU A 24 5.14 -0.58 -7.05
C LEU A 24 6.67 -0.57 -7.10
N ALA A 25 7.23 -0.08 -8.21
CA ALA A 25 8.65 0.21 -8.30
C ALA A 25 9.01 1.35 -7.34
N ARG A 26 9.97 1.09 -6.44
CA ARG A 26 10.47 2.07 -5.46
C ARG A 26 11.97 2.21 -5.56
N GLU A 27 12.46 3.35 -5.10
CA GLU A 27 13.89 3.64 -5.04
C GLU A 27 14.59 2.70 -4.06
N VAL A 28 15.84 2.35 -4.36
CA VAL A 28 16.68 1.54 -3.46
C VAL A 28 16.97 2.30 -2.16
N LEU A 29 17.18 3.62 -2.25
CA LEU A 29 17.38 4.51 -1.11
C LEU A 29 16.68 5.84 -1.37
N ALA A 30 15.64 6.15 -0.60
CA ALA A 30 14.94 7.43 -0.67
C ALA A 30 15.41 8.34 0.46
N LEU A 31 15.97 9.53 0.14
CA LEU A 31 16.34 10.51 1.17
C LEU A 31 15.08 11.09 1.81
N LYS A 32 14.96 10.98 3.13
CA LYS A 32 13.78 11.48 3.87
C LYS A 32 14.07 12.70 4.72
N ALA A 33 15.26 12.77 5.30
CA ALA A 33 15.67 13.95 6.04
C ALA A 33 17.19 14.11 6.01
N PHE A 34 17.67 15.32 6.30
CA PHE A 34 19.09 15.59 6.52
C PHE A 34 19.28 16.70 7.55
N ALA A 35 20.42 16.71 8.23
CA ALA A 35 20.77 17.74 9.20
C ALA A 35 22.23 18.17 9.03
N LYS A 36 22.47 19.47 8.96
CA LYS A 36 23.81 20.05 8.95
C LYS A 36 24.19 20.50 10.35
N VAL A 37 25.28 19.95 10.90
CA VAL A 37 25.67 20.18 12.29
C VAL A 37 27.08 20.76 12.31
N HIS A 38 27.24 21.87 13.03
CA HIS A 38 28.54 22.42 13.38
C HIS A 38 29.08 21.75 14.65
N LEU A 39 30.34 21.32 14.62
CA LEU A 39 31.02 20.70 15.75
C LEU A 39 32.42 21.28 15.93
N GLU A 40 32.74 21.70 17.16
CA GLU A 40 34.12 21.96 17.57
C GLU A 40 34.94 20.65 17.60
N ALA A 41 36.27 20.77 17.65
CA ALA A 41 37.15 19.61 17.78
C ALA A 41 36.82 18.82 19.06
N GLY A 42 36.57 17.51 18.94
CA GLY A 42 36.17 16.65 20.06
C GLY A 42 34.70 16.76 20.49
N GLU A 43 33.92 17.71 19.95
CA GLU A 43 32.53 17.92 20.34
C GLU A 43 31.63 16.78 19.86
N SER A 44 30.62 16.45 20.67
CA SER A 44 29.56 15.51 20.31
C SER A 44 28.19 16.16 20.41
N LYS A 45 27.35 15.96 19.39
CA LYS A 45 25.94 16.39 19.38
C LYS A 45 25.01 15.24 19.02
N THR A 46 23.85 15.22 19.65
CA THR A 46 22.71 14.38 19.27
C THR A 46 21.94 15.07 18.15
N VAL A 47 21.63 14.31 17.11
CA VAL A 47 20.82 14.77 15.97
C VAL A 47 19.51 14.01 16.01
N THR A 48 18.40 14.74 16.04
CA THR A 48 17.05 14.18 16.00
C THR A 48 16.44 14.48 14.65
N MET A 49 15.90 13.45 14.01
CA MET A 49 15.25 13.53 12.71
C MET A 49 13.90 12.82 12.85
N THR A 50 12.82 13.49 12.45
CA THR A 50 11.45 12.98 12.57
C THR A 50 10.99 12.51 11.21
N LEU A 51 10.34 11.35 11.16
CA LEU A 51 9.63 10.86 9.98
C LEU A 51 8.14 10.84 10.28
N GLU A 52 7.35 11.34 9.34
CA GLU A 52 5.89 11.31 9.37
C GLU A 52 5.37 10.16 8.50
N TRP A 53 4.09 9.84 8.63
CA TRP A 53 3.46 8.77 7.85
C TRP A 53 3.64 8.95 6.33
N GLN A 54 3.59 10.19 5.86
CA GLN A 54 3.74 10.56 4.44
C GLN A 54 5.14 10.25 3.91
N ASP A 55 6.17 10.21 4.77
CA ASP A 55 7.53 9.86 4.36
C ASP A 55 7.63 8.40 3.90
N PHE A 56 6.73 7.52 4.34
CA PHE A 56 6.69 6.12 3.92
C PHE A 56 5.89 5.90 2.64
N ALA A 57 5.09 6.90 2.24
CA ALA A 57 4.16 6.78 1.13
C ALA A 57 4.85 6.77 -0.24
N CYS A 58 4.20 6.13 -1.20
CA CYS A 58 4.47 6.23 -2.62
C CYS A 58 3.16 6.49 -3.37
N PHE A 59 3.24 7.16 -4.51
CA PHE A 59 2.06 7.44 -5.32
C PHE A 59 1.67 6.19 -6.13
N HIS A 60 0.44 5.73 -5.98
CA HIS A 60 -0.08 4.60 -6.74
C HIS A 60 -0.95 5.10 -7.90
N PRO A 61 -0.50 4.95 -9.17
CA PRO A 61 -1.20 5.53 -10.33
C PRO A 61 -2.61 4.96 -10.52
N GLY A 62 -2.82 3.68 -10.24
CA GLY A 62 -4.14 3.05 -10.35
C GLY A 62 -5.17 3.51 -9.30
N MET A 63 -4.74 4.05 -8.17
CA MET A 63 -5.63 4.69 -7.18
C MET A 63 -5.69 6.21 -7.34
N ALA A 64 -4.72 6.78 -8.07
CA ALA A 64 -4.47 8.21 -8.11
C ALA A 64 -4.27 8.83 -6.72
N ASP A 65 -3.67 8.09 -5.79
CA ASP A 65 -3.46 8.50 -4.39
C ASP A 65 -2.12 8.00 -3.82
N TRP A 66 -1.73 8.57 -2.69
CA TRP A 66 -0.56 8.18 -1.91
C TRP A 66 -0.87 7.00 -0.98
N VAL A 67 -0.08 5.95 -1.09
CA VAL A 67 -0.29 4.72 -0.31
C VAL A 67 0.98 4.32 0.43
N VAL A 68 0.79 3.60 1.54
CA VAL A 68 1.87 3.05 2.36
C VAL A 68 1.74 1.54 2.36
N ASP A 69 2.76 0.86 1.87
CA ASP A 69 2.81 -0.60 1.92
C ASP A 69 3.08 -1.07 3.35
N PRO A 70 2.33 -2.03 3.90
CA PRO A 70 2.69 -2.64 5.17
C PRO A 70 3.96 -3.47 5.01
N GLY A 71 4.82 -3.50 6.04
CA GLY A 71 6.01 -4.34 5.99
C GLY A 71 7.22 -3.77 6.73
N GLU A 72 8.37 -4.36 6.44
CA GLU A 72 9.65 -3.97 7.03
C GLU A 72 10.35 -2.94 6.17
N TYR A 73 10.49 -1.73 6.72
CA TYR A 73 11.25 -0.64 6.12
C TYR A 73 12.64 -0.59 6.77
N GLN A 74 13.67 -0.38 5.96
CA GLN A 74 15.01 -0.13 6.48
C GLN A 74 15.27 1.38 6.54
N LEU A 75 15.70 1.85 7.70
CA LEU A 75 16.18 3.20 7.92
C LEU A 75 17.69 3.19 7.93
N HIS A 76 18.31 4.09 7.18
CA HIS A 76 19.76 4.19 7.06
C HIS A 76 20.22 5.61 7.44
N VAL A 77 21.09 5.71 8.45
CA VAL A 77 21.79 6.96 8.76
C VAL A 77 23.14 6.93 8.06
N ALA A 78 23.41 7.93 7.24
CA ALA A 78 24.52 7.91 6.30
C ALA A 78 25.22 9.28 6.21
N ARG A 79 26.49 9.26 5.77
CA ARG A 79 27.25 10.48 5.43
C ARG A 79 27.09 10.87 3.96
N SER A 80 26.83 9.86 3.12
CA SER A 80 26.45 10.00 1.72
C SER A 80 25.53 8.85 1.34
N SER A 81 24.83 8.92 0.21
CA SER A 81 24.03 7.80 -0.31
C SER A 81 24.81 6.49 -0.53
N ARG A 82 26.15 6.53 -0.46
CA ARG A 82 27.05 5.37 -0.62
C ARG A 82 27.85 5.04 0.64
N ASP A 83 27.72 5.84 1.71
CA ASP A 83 28.43 5.66 2.98
C ASP A 83 27.42 5.59 4.13
N ILE A 84 26.87 4.39 4.33
CA ILE A 84 25.90 4.07 5.38
C ILE A 84 26.66 3.82 6.69
N ALA A 85 26.37 4.62 7.71
CA ALA A 85 27.00 4.50 9.02
C ALA A 85 26.20 3.60 9.97
N LEU A 86 24.87 3.71 9.95
CA LEU A 86 23.97 2.93 10.80
C LEU A 86 22.74 2.50 10.00
N SER A 87 22.15 1.37 10.38
CA SER A 87 20.88 0.91 9.81
C SER A 87 20.01 0.27 10.88
N THR A 88 18.70 0.42 10.74
CA THR A 88 17.72 -0.23 11.60
C THR A 88 16.47 -0.57 10.80
N VAL A 89 15.65 -1.49 11.30
CA VAL A 89 14.39 -1.89 10.68
C VAL A 89 13.23 -1.35 11.49
N VAL A 90 12.22 -0.82 10.80
CA VAL A 90 10.94 -0.44 11.38
C VAL A 90 9.84 -1.21 10.67
N LYS A 91 8.99 -1.89 11.44
CA LYS A 91 7.82 -2.58 10.91
C LYS A 91 6.63 -1.62 10.91
N LEU A 92 6.11 -1.33 9.73
CA LEU A 92 4.90 -0.54 9.55
C LEU A 92 3.69 -1.47 9.43
N CYS A 93 2.68 -1.20 10.25
CA CYS A 93 1.34 -1.75 10.10
C CYS A 93 0.50 -0.70 9.38
N ALA A 94 0.18 -0.94 8.10
CA ALA A 94 -0.70 -0.10 7.30
C ALA A 94 -1.95 -0.90 6.92
N THR A 95 -3.08 -0.21 6.79
CA THR A 95 -4.29 -0.81 6.23
C THR A 95 -4.04 -1.13 4.75
N PRO A 96 -4.36 -2.34 4.27
CA PRO A 96 -4.23 -2.65 2.86
C PRO A 96 -5.14 -1.74 2.04
N TYR A 97 -4.63 -1.29 0.91
CA TYR A 97 -5.38 -0.53 -0.08
C TYR A 97 -5.85 -1.47 -1.20
N TYR A 98 -6.96 -1.12 -1.84
CA TYR A 98 -7.52 -1.90 -2.94
C TYR A 98 -7.79 -1.00 -4.13
N LEU A 99 -7.54 -1.50 -5.33
CA LEU A 99 -7.79 -0.74 -6.54
C LEU A 99 -9.30 -0.56 -6.75
N PRO A 100 -9.75 0.62 -7.20
CA PRO A 100 -11.14 0.82 -7.59
C PRO A 100 -11.57 -0.22 -8.64
N LEU A 101 -12.62 -0.96 -8.33
CA LEU A 101 -13.19 -1.97 -9.22
C LEU A 101 -14.34 -1.37 -10.04
N LYS A 102 -14.50 -1.93 -11.23
CA LYS A 102 -15.52 -1.63 -12.22
C LYS A 102 -16.20 -2.92 -12.67
N ALA A 103 -17.33 -2.78 -13.35
CA ALA A 103 -18.14 -3.88 -13.84
C ALA A 103 -17.43 -4.78 -14.87
N ASP A 104 -16.37 -4.29 -15.51
CA ASP A 104 -15.55 -5.00 -16.50
C ASP A 104 -14.30 -5.68 -15.90
N ASN A 105 -14.01 -5.48 -14.60
CA ASN A 105 -12.97 -6.23 -13.90
C ASN A 105 -13.30 -7.72 -13.82
N SER A 106 -12.30 -8.57 -13.55
CA SER A 106 -12.53 -10.01 -13.42
C SER A 106 -13.05 -10.39 -12.03
N LEU A 107 -13.69 -11.57 -11.94
CA LEU A 107 -14.10 -12.13 -10.65
C LEU A 107 -12.90 -12.38 -9.72
N GLN A 108 -11.72 -12.69 -10.28
CA GLN A 108 -10.49 -12.85 -9.51
C GLN A 108 -10.05 -11.54 -8.84
N GLN A 109 -10.14 -10.41 -9.56
CA GLN A 109 -9.83 -9.09 -9.01
C GLN A 109 -10.79 -8.69 -7.90
N LEU A 110 -12.06 -9.08 -8.01
CA LEU A 110 -13.04 -8.89 -6.95
C LEU A 110 -12.67 -9.72 -5.70
N ILE A 111 -12.33 -11.00 -5.86
CA ILE A 111 -11.96 -11.88 -4.75
C ILE A 111 -10.69 -11.38 -4.03
N ALA A 112 -9.74 -10.83 -4.78
CA ALA A 112 -8.54 -10.19 -4.22
C ALA A 112 -8.83 -8.88 -3.46
N THR A 113 -10.08 -8.40 -3.48
CA THR A 113 -10.56 -7.20 -2.80
C THR A 113 -11.66 -7.56 -1.79
N PRO A 114 -11.33 -8.08 -0.59
CA PRO A 114 -12.31 -8.61 0.36
C PRO A 114 -13.47 -7.66 0.70
N PRO A 115 -13.25 -6.35 0.95
CA PRO A 115 -14.36 -5.45 1.27
C PRO A 115 -15.38 -5.30 0.13
N ALA A 116 -14.92 -5.28 -1.13
CA ALA A 116 -15.81 -5.22 -2.28
C ALA A 116 -16.48 -6.58 -2.53
N PHE A 117 -15.74 -7.68 -2.36
CA PHE A 117 -16.29 -9.02 -2.48
C PHE A 117 -17.43 -9.25 -1.50
N ASP A 118 -17.28 -8.83 -0.24
CA ASP A 118 -18.34 -8.90 0.77
C ASP A 118 -19.62 -8.17 0.34
N ARG A 119 -19.48 -6.96 -0.25
CA ARG A 119 -20.62 -6.16 -0.71
C ARG A 119 -21.32 -6.81 -1.91
N VAL A 120 -20.55 -7.30 -2.88
CA VAL A 120 -21.10 -8.00 -4.04
C VAL A 120 -21.79 -9.28 -3.60
N VAL A 121 -21.18 -10.09 -2.74
CA VAL A 121 -21.80 -11.31 -2.21
C VAL A 121 -23.14 -10.98 -1.53
N LYS A 122 -23.22 -9.93 -0.71
CA LYS A 122 -24.49 -9.49 -0.09
C LYS A 122 -25.56 -9.10 -1.12
N LEU A 123 -25.16 -8.40 -2.19
CA LEU A 123 -26.05 -8.10 -3.30
C LEU A 123 -26.56 -9.38 -3.97
N LEU A 124 -25.69 -10.35 -4.22
CA LEU A 124 -26.08 -11.60 -4.87
C LEU A 124 -27.03 -12.44 -4.00
N VAL A 125 -26.74 -12.54 -2.71
CA VAL A 125 -27.59 -13.22 -1.72
C VAL A 125 -28.99 -12.59 -1.67
N SER A 126 -29.10 -11.26 -1.76
CA SER A 126 -30.41 -10.59 -1.74
C SER A 126 -31.25 -10.89 -3.01
N LYS A 127 -30.61 -11.28 -4.11
CA LYS A 127 -31.27 -11.59 -5.39
C LYS A 127 -31.65 -13.06 -5.54
N ASN A 128 -30.85 -13.99 -5.01
CA ASN A 128 -31.05 -15.43 -5.21
C ASN A 128 -31.38 -16.23 -3.93
N GLY A 129 -31.30 -15.62 -2.75
CA GLY A 129 -31.62 -16.25 -1.47
C GLY A 129 -30.67 -17.37 -1.03
N LEU A 130 -29.53 -17.57 -1.71
CA LEU A 130 -28.53 -18.56 -1.31
C LEU A 130 -27.81 -18.11 -0.03
N PRO A 131 -27.41 -19.04 0.86
CA PRO A 131 -26.58 -18.69 2.01
C PRO A 131 -25.26 -18.03 1.59
N GLU A 132 -24.81 -17.02 2.36
CA GLU A 132 -23.61 -16.24 2.04
C GLU A 132 -22.36 -17.12 1.85
N ALA A 133 -22.15 -18.09 2.75
CA ALA A 133 -21.00 -19.00 2.68
C ALA A 133 -20.97 -19.79 1.37
N LEU A 134 -22.13 -20.31 0.94
CA LEU A 134 -22.24 -21.10 -0.29
C LEU A 134 -22.06 -20.22 -1.54
N MET A 135 -22.55 -18.98 -1.49
CA MET A 135 -22.33 -18.01 -2.57
C MET A 135 -20.83 -17.72 -2.75
N ARG A 136 -20.12 -17.46 -1.65
CA ARG A 136 -18.67 -17.21 -1.67
C ARG A 136 -17.91 -18.38 -2.23
N GLU A 137 -18.20 -19.59 -1.74
CA GLU A 137 -17.55 -20.82 -2.19
C GLU A 137 -17.72 -21.02 -3.71
N LYS A 138 -18.95 -20.86 -4.22
CA LYS A 138 -19.23 -20.97 -5.66
C LYS A 138 -18.46 -19.94 -6.49
N LEU A 139 -18.47 -18.68 -6.08
CA LEU A 139 -17.76 -17.61 -6.80
C LEU A 139 -16.25 -17.86 -6.83
N ILE A 140 -15.67 -18.30 -5.71
CA ILE A 140 -14.25 -18.64 -5.63
C ILE A 140 -13.91 -19.82 -6.54
N ALA A 141 -14.78 -20.84 -6.56
CA ALA A 141 -14.55 -22.05 -7.36
C ALA A 141 -14.57 -21.78 -8.88
N ILE A 142 -15.46 -20.89 -9.35
CA ILE A 142 -15.61 -20.60 -10.79
C ILE A 142 -14.68 -19.49 -11.30
N ALA A 143 -14.13 -18.65 -10.41
CA ALA A 143 -13.33 -17.49 -10.81
C ALA A 143 -12.10 -17.82 -11.68
N PRO A 144 -11.40 -18.96 -11.52
CA PRO A 144 -10.31 -19.35 -12.42
C PRO A 144 -10.74 -19.57 -13.88
N ASP A 145 -11.98 -20.00 -14.10
CA ASP A 145 -12.49 -20.40 -15.43
C ASP A 145 -13.19 -19.25 -16.17
N LEU A 146 -13.43 -18.13 -15.48
CA LEU A 146 -14.09 -16.95 -16.05
C LEU A 146 -13.06 -15.97 -16.61
N PHE A 147 -13.20 -15.66 -17.90
CA PHE A 147 -12.31 -14.77 -18.64
C PHE A 147 -12.95 -13.42 -19.02
N CYS A 148 -14.21 -13.19 -18.62
CA CYS A 148 -14.97 -11.99 -18.91
C CYS A 148 -15.13 -11.08 -17.68
N GLY A 149 -15.61 -9.87 -17.92
CA GLY A 149 -15.89 -8.90 -16.86
C GLY A 149 -17.01 -9.35 -15.92
N LEU A 150 -16.99 -8.84 -14.69
CA LEU A 150 -17.91 -9.17 -13.60
C LEU A 150 -19.37 -9.12 -14.02
N PHE A 151 -19.80 -8.07 -14.73
CA PHE A 151 -21.20 -7.95 -15.12
C PHE A 151 -21.64 -9.11 -16.00
N ILE A 152 -20.88 -9.40 -17.05
CA ILE A 152 -21.14 -10.52 -17.97
C ILE A 152 -21.06 -11.86 -17.24
N ALA A 153 -20.07 -12.03 -16.37
CA ALA A 153 -19.92 -13.26 -15.58
C ALA A 153 -21.14 -13.52 -14.69
N LEU A 154 -21.67 -12.48 -14.04
CA LEU A 154 -22.80 -12.61 -13.13
C LEU A 154 -24.13 -12.75 -13.88
N THR A 155 -24.33 -12.02 -14.99
CA THR A 155 -25.60 -12.05 -15.74
C THR A 155 -25.65 -13.21 -16.74
N GLU A 156 -24.64 -13.38 -17.58
CA GLU A 156 -24.69 -14.34 -18.70
C GLU A 156 -24.30 -15.76 -18.28
N PHE A 157 -23.31 -15.91 -17.40
CA PHE A 157 -22.84 -17.23 -16.98
C PHE A 157 -23.59 -17.76 -15.76
N LEU A 158 -23.95 -16.88 -14.82
CA LEU A 158 -24.65 -17.27 -13.58
C LEU A 158 -26.14 -16.94 -13.60
N ALA A 159 -26.65 -16.32 -14.68
CA ALA A 159 -28.06 -15.99 -14.85
C ALA A 159 -28.65 -15.18 -13.69
N ILE A 160 -27.84 -14.31 -13.06
CA ILE A 160 -28.27 -13.49 -11.93
C ILE A 160 -28.91 -12.20 -12.44
N ASP A 161 -30.14 -11.94 -11.98
CA ASP A 161 -30.88 -10.72 -12.31
C ASP A 161 -30.38 -9.50 -11.50
N ILE A 162 -29.30 -8.90 -11.99
CA ILE A 162 -28.73 -7.66 -11.47
C ILE A 162 -28.54 -6.65 -12.60
N THR A 163 -28.74 -5.38 -12.28
CA THR A 163 -28.39 -4.27 -13.18
C THR A 163 -26.92 -3.87 -13.01
N GLN A 164 -26.35 -3.27 -14.04
CA GLN A 164 -24.99 -2.73 -13.97
C GLN A 164 -24.86 -1.67 -12.87
N GLN A 165 -25.90 -0.84 -12.67
CA GLN A 165 -25.93 0.19 -11.64
C GLN A 165 -25.89 -0.41 -10.22
N GLU A 166 -26.62 -1.49 -9.97
CA GLU A 166 -26.58 -2.20 -8.68
C GLU A 166 -25.19 -2.79 -8.42
N LEU A 167 -24.57 -3.37 -9.45
CA LEU A 167 -23.21 -3.91 -9.34
C LEU A 167 -22.19 -2.80 -9.07
N GLU A 168 -22.21 -1.71 -9.83
CA GLU A 168 -21.31 -0.57 -9.64
C GLU A 168 -21.47 0.05 -8.25
N ALA A 169 -22.70 0.16 -7.74
CA ALA A 169 -22.95 0.63 -6.38
C ALA A 169 -22.37 -0.32 -5.31
N ALA A 170 -22.40 -1.64 -5.54
CA ALA A 170 -21.79 -2.60 -4.63
C ALA A 170 -20.25 -2.59 -4.71
N LEU A 171 -19.68 -2.30 -5.88
CA LEU A 171 -18.23 -2.20 -6.09
C LEU A 171 -17.65 -0.92 -5.48
N ALA A 172 -18.37 0.20 -5.58
CA ALA A 172 -17.96 1.47 -5.01
C ALA A 172 -17.62 1.37 -3.51
N GLU A 173 -16.59 2.11 -3.07
CA GLU A 173 -16.34 2.27 -1.65
C GLU A 173 -17.46 3.10 -1.00
N PRO A 174 -17.95 2.70 0.18
CA PRO A 174 -18.85 3.57 0.92
C PRO A 174 -18.12 4.88 1.22
N ALA A 175 -18.76 6.01 0.95
CA ALA A 175 -18.21 7.31 1.30
C ALA A 175 -17.81 7.30 2.79
N THR A 176 -16.53 7.52 3.07
CA THR A 176 -16.05 7.72 4.44
C THR A 176 -16.79 8.92 5.03
N VAL A 177 -17.64 8.66 6.03
CA VAL A 177 -18.33 9.65 6.86
C VAL A 177 -17.35 10.25 7.86
#